data_AF-A0A0L6WHN6-F1
#
_entry.id   AF-A0A0L6WHN6-F1
#
_cell.length_a   1.000
_cell.length_b   1.000
_cell.length_c   1.000
_cell.angle_alpha   90.00
_cell.angle_beta   90.00
_cell.angle_gamma   90.00
#
_symmetry.space_group_name_H-M   'P 1'
#
loop_
_entity.id
_entity.type
_entity.pdbx_description
1 polymer ?
#
loop_
_entity_poly.entity_id
_entity_poly.type
_entity_poly.pdbx_seq_one_letter_code
_entity_poly.pdbx_strand_id
1 'polypeptide(L)'
;MHFALFELNDGYMLSIIHKIRSDTAIPKGIQQFVCKALENLAAAYNVIIEVHVFQTHTANLHHRPNPELEKGALVYLLTKNLNLLKGRAEKLCQKWVEPYKILKAYSETSNYVLELLIAL
;
A
#
# COMPACT_ATOMS: atom_id res chain seq x y z
N MET A 1 -16.74 9.45 19.88
CA MET A 1 -15.32 9.81 19.68
C MET A 1 -15.11 10.01 18.19
N HIS A 2 -14.63 11.18 17.76
CA HIS A 2 -14.21 11.41 16.37
C HIS A 2 -12.69 11.26 16.33
N PHE A 3 -12.20 10.28 15.59
CA PHE A 3 -10.76 10.11 15.32
C PHE A 3 -10.43 10.75 13.99
N ALA A 4 -9.27 11.40 13.89
CA ALA A 4 -8.80 11.92 12.62
C ALA A 4 -8.12 10.80 11.81
N LEU A 5 -8.16 10.90 10.48
CA LEU A 5 -7.73 9.83 9.55
C LEU A 5 -6.29 9.33 9.83
N PHE A 6 -5.39 10.21 10.28
CA PHE A 6 -4.01 9.87 10.63
C PHE A 6 -3.87 9.06 11.94
N GLU A 7 -4.76 9.24 12.92
CA GLU A 7 -4.77 8.41 14.14
C GLU A 7 -5.18 6.97 13.80
N LEU A 8 -6.05 6.83 12.80
CA LEU A 8 -6.56 5.54 12.32
C LEU A 8 -5.54 4.79 11.46
N ASN A 9 -4.82 5.47 10.58
CA ASN A 9 -3.86 4.82 9.67
C ASN A 9 -2.48 4.58 10.30
N ASP A 10 -1.91 5.59 10.98
CA ASP A 10 -0.51 5.53 11.43
C ASP A 10 -0.38 5.39 12.96
N GLY A 11 -1.50 5.40 13.69
CA GLY A 11 -1.53 5.29 15.15
C GLY A 11 -0.96 6.53 15.88
N TYR A 12 -0.62 7.59 15.15
CA TYR A 12 -0.04 8.81 15.72
C TYR A 12 -0.68 10.07 15.11
N MET A 13 -1.10 10.99 15.98
CA MET A 13 -1.49 12.32 15.55
C MET A 13 -0.24 13.16 15.30
N LEU A 14 -0.09 13.64 14.07
CA LEU A 14 0.97 14.58 13.68
C LEU A 14 0.89 15.85 14.54
N SER A 15 1.61 15.88 15.66
CA SER A 15 1.59 17.00 16.61
C SER A 15 2.54 18.09 16.13
N ILE A 16 2.14 18.82 15.09
CA ILE A 16 2.98 19.85 14.46
C ILE A 16 2.45 21.26 14.75
N ILE A 17 1.14 21.40 14.96
CA ILE A 17 0.56 22.65 15.46
C ILE A 17 0.68 22.64 16.99
N HIS A 18 1.85 23.06 17.49
CA HIS A 18 1.95 23.43 18.89
C HIS A 18 0.98 24.58 19.17
N LYS A 19 0.08 24.36 20.13
CA LYS A 19 -0.86 25.39 20.59
C LYS A 19 -0.03 26.59 21.06
N ILE A 20 -0.08 27.70 20.33
CA ILE A 20 0.59 28.94 20.77
C ILE A 20 -0.04 29.32 22.10
N ARG A 21 0.76 29.35 23.17
CA ARG A 21 0.33 29.91 24.44
C ARG A 21 0.15 31.40 24.20
N SER A 22 -1.08 31.89 24.28
CA SER A 22 -1.40 33.30 24.18
C SER A 22 -0.94 34.06 25.43
N ASP A 23 0.34 33.97 25.77
CA ASP A 23 0.92 34.74 26.86
C ASP A 23 0.99 36.21 26.40
N THR A 24 0.43 37.11 27.21
CA THR A 24 0.38 38.56 26.98
C THR A 24 1.76 39.22 26.88
N ALA A 25 2.83 38.47 27.15
CA ALA A 25 4.22 38.90 27.01
C ALA A 25 4.75 38.87 25.57
N ILE A 26 4.06 38.23 24.62
CA ILE A 26 4.56 38.11 23.23
C ILE A 26 4.13 39.33 22.39
N PRO A 27 5.06 40.04 21.74
CA PRO A 27 4.74 41.16 20.85
C PRO A 27 3.76 40.79 19.73
N LYS A 28 2.80 41.67 19.44
CA LYS A 28 1.72 41.46 18.46
C LYS A 28 2.21 41.07 17.06
N GLY A 29 3.30 41.67 16.57
CA GLY A 29 3.86 41.34 15.26
C GLY A 29 4.38 39.90 15.17
N ILE A 30 4.98 39.39 16.26
CA ILE A 30 5.42 38.00 16.35
C ILE A 30 4.21 37.07 16.36
N GLN A 31 3.15 37.41 17.11
CA GLN A 31 1.91 36.63 17.11
C GLN A 31 1.29 36.53 15.72
N GLN A 32 1.20 37.64 15.00
CA GLN A 32 0.66 37.67 13.63
C GLN A 32 1.50 36.81 12.66
N PHE A 33 2.83 36.88 12.78
CA PHE A 33 3.72 36.05 11.97
C PHE A 33 3.51 34.57 12.25
N VAL A 34 3.48 34.16 13.52
CA VAL A 34 3.30 32.74 13.89
C VAL A 34 1.92 32.25 13.46
N CYS A 35 0.85 33.03 13.67
CA CYS A 35 -0.48 32.68 13.16
C CYS A 35 -0.45 32.46 11.64
N LYS A 36 0.21 33.36 10.89
CA LYS A 36 0.28 33.21 9.44
C LYS A 36 1.09 32.00 9.00
N ALA A 37 2.19 31.71 9.70
CA ALA A 37 2.99 30.52 9.44
C ALA A 37 2.18 29.23 9.69
N LEU A 38 1.37 29.18 10.76
CA LEU A 38 0.49 28.05 11.06
C LEU A 38 -0.62 27.89 10.02
N GLU A 39 -1.23 28.99 9.55
CA GLU A 39 -2.21 28.94 8.47
C GLU A 39 -1.61 28.36 7.18
N ASN A 40 -0.43 28.85 6.79
CA ASN A 40 0.27 28.38 5.60
C ASN A 40 0.64 26.90 5.72
N LEU A 41 1.05 26.48 6.91
CA LEU A 41 1.37 25.08 7.20
C LEU A 41 0.13 24.19 7.10
N ALA A 42 -0.99 24.61 7.69
CA ALA A 42 -2.26 23.89 7.60
C ALA A 42 -2.74 23.79 6.13
N ALA A 43 -2.60 24.86 5.35
CA ALA A 43 -2.92 24.86 3.93
C ALA A 43 -2.05 23.88 3.15
N ALA A 44 -0.74 23.85 3.41
CA ALA A 44 0.17 22.90 2.78
C ALA A 44 -0.20 21.44 3.10
N TYR A 45 -0.60 21.14 4.33
CA TYR A 45 -1.07 19.81 4.70
C TYR A 45 -2.32 19.39 3.97
N ASN A 46 -3.31 20.28 3.85
CA ASN A 46 -4.54 19.96 3.13
C ASN A 46 -4.23 19.59 1.67
N VAL A 47 -3.32 20.32 1.02
CA VAL A 47 -2.87 20.00 -0.35
C VAL A 47 -2.17 18.64 -0.41
N ILE A 48 -1.29 18.32 0.54
CA ILE A 48 -0.62 17.00 0.58
C ILE A 48 -1.64 15.88 0.75
N ILE A 49 -2.59 16.02 1.69
CA ILE A 49 -3.64 15.03 1.95
C ILE A 49 -4.50 14.85 0.69
N GLU A 50 -4.92 15.93 0.05
CA GLU A 50 -5.70 15.90 -1.19
C GLU A 50 -4.96 15.14 -2.30
N VAL A 51 -3.66 15.42 -2.49
CA VAL A 51 -2.83 14.72 -3.47
C VAL A 51 -2.71 13.23 -3.15
N HIS A 52 -2.48 12.85 -1.90
CA HIS A 52 -2.42 11.43 -1.52
C HIS A 52 -3.74 10.71 -1.70
N VAL A 53 -4.87 11.35 -1.37
CA VAL A 53 -6.21 10.79 -1.60
C VAL A 53 -6.43 10.57 -3.10
N PHE A 54 -6.07 11.54 -3.95
CA PHE A 54 -6.20 11.42 -5.40
C PHE A 54 -5.29 10.33 -5.98
N GLN A 55 -4.04 10.25 -5.53
CA GLN A 55 -3.10 9.21 -5.95
C GLN A 55 -3.59 7.83 -5.55
N THR A 56 -4.05 7.66 -4.30
CA THR A 56 -4.57 6.39 -3.79
C THR A 56 -5.84 5.99 -4.53
N HIS A 57 -6.76 6.94 -4.75
CA HIS A 57 -7.96 6.71 -5.54
C HIS A 57 -7.63 6.25 -6.96
N THR A 58 -6.72 6.95 -7.64
CA THR A 58 -6.29 6.60 -9.01
C THR A 58 -5.56 5.26 -9.06
N ALA A 59 -4.68 4.98 -8.10
CA ALA A 59 -3.98 3.70 -7.97
C ALA A 59 -4.96 2.54 -7.73
N ASN A 60 -5.96 2.76 -6.86
CA ASN A 60 -7.02 1.79 -6.59
C ASN A 60 -7.93 1.59 -7.81
N LEU A 61 -8.26 2.66 -8.54
CA LEU A 61 -9.03 2.59 -9.79
C LEU A 61 -8.29 1.80 -10.87
N HIS A 62 -6.96 1.91 -10.90
CA HIS A 62 -6.09 1.19 -11.84
C HIS A 62 -5.67 -0.20 -11.33
N HIS A 63 -6.21 -0.65 -10.20
CA HIS A 63 -6.12 -2.05 -9.83
C HIS A 63 -6.92 -2.85 -10.86
N ARG A 64 -6.21 -3.46 -11.81
CA ARG A 64 -6.86 -4.35 -12.77
C ARG A 64 -7.58 -5.44 -11.96
N PRO A 65 -8.85 -5.75 -12.28
CA PRO A 65 -9.49 -6.91 -11.67
C PRO A 65 -8.57 -8.11 -11.91
N ASN A 66 -8.41 -8.94 -10.89
CA ASN A 66 -7.64 -10.18 -11.06
C ASN A 66 -8.22 -10.91 -12.27
N PRO A 67 -7.39 -11.30 -13.26
CA PRO A 67 -7.92 -11.98 -14.44
C PRO A 67 -8.64 -13.24 -13.99
N GLU A 68 -9.88 -13.42 -14.46
CA GLU A 68 -10.62 -14.66 -14.20
C GLU A 68 -9.96 -15.78 -14.99
N LEU A 69 -9.19 -16.61 -14.29
CA LEU A 69 -8.52 -17.77 -14.87
C LEU A 69 -9.47 -18.97 -14.83
N GLU A 70 -9.74 -19.53 -16.01
CA GLU A 70 -10.62 -20.69 -16.14
C GLU A 70 -9.88 -22.01 -15.93
N LYS A 71 -10.67 -23.06 -15.63
CA LYS A 71 -10.17 -24.43 -15.62
C LYS A 71 -9.58 -24.78 -17.00
N GLY A 72 -8.37 -25.33 -17.00
CA GLY A 72 -7.66 -25.71 -18.21
C GLY A 72 -6.70 -24.65 -18.76
N ALA A 73 -6.74 -23.42 -18.25
CA ALA A 73 -5.75 -22.41 -18.57
C ALA A 73 -4.36 -22.79 -18.03
N LEU A 74 -3.32 -22.34 -18.73
CA LEU A 74 -1.92 -22.53 -18.36
C LEU A 74 -1.42 -21.31 -17.59
N VAL A 75 -0.79 -21.53 -16.43
CA VAL A 75 -0.32 -20.48 -15.53
C VAL A 75 1.09 -20.76 -15.04
N TYR A 76 1.90 -19.70 -14.92
CA TYR A 76 3.23 -19.80 -14.33
C TYR A 76 3.14 -19.76 -12.80
N LEU A 77 3.93 -20.61 -12.13
CA LEU A 77 4.00 -20.65 -10.67
C LEU A 77 5.23 -19.89 -10.17
N LEU A 78 5.04 -18.99 -9.20
CA LEU A 78 6.14 -18.24 -8.60
C LEU A 78 6.95 -19.13 -7.63
N THR A 79 8.28 -19.12 -7.72
CA THR A 79 9.17 -19.93 -6.87
C THR A 79 9.37 -19.41 -5.44
N LYS A 80 8.84 -18.23 -5.11
CA LYS A 80 9.08 -17.53 -3.83
C LYS A 80 8.77 -18.36 -2.58
N ASN A 81 7.76 -19.23 -2.63
CA ASN A 81 7.31 -20.05 -1.50
C ASN A 81 7.52 -21.55 -1.76
N LEU A 82 8.39 -21.92 -2.71
CA LEU A 82 8.71 -23.31 -3.03
C LEU A 82 10.06 -23.68 -2.43
N ASN A 83 10.17 -24.89 -1.89
CA ASN A 83 11.44 -25.44 -1.47
C ASN A 83 12.29 -25.73 -2.72
N LEU A 84 13.28 -24.89 -2.98
CA LEU A 84 14.25 -25.10 -4.06
C LEU A 84 15.18 -26.27 -3.72
N LEU A 85 15.67 -26.97 -4.76
CA LEU A 85 16.65 -28.04 -4.59
C LEU A 85 17.90 -27.50 -3.85
N LYS A 86 18.31 -28.22 -2.81
CA LYS A 86 19.42 -27.84 -1.92
C LYS A 86 20.72 -27.68 -2.73
N GLY A 87 21.44 -26.57 -2.52
CA GLY A 87 22.73 -26.31 -3.18
C GLY A 87 22.68 -25.44 -4.44
N ARG A 88 21.50 -24.92 -4.85
CA ARG A 88 21.42 -23.85 -5.86
C ARG A 88 21.35 -22.48 -5.21
N ALA A 89 22.12 -21.53 -5.76
CA ALA A 89 22.00 -20.13 -5.39
C ALA A 89 20.67 -19.57 -5.90
N GLU A 90 19.85 -19.00 -5.00
CA GLU A 90 18.53 -18.43 -5.30
C GLU A 90 18.56 -17.41 -6.45
N LYS A 91 19.66 -16.64 -6.57
CA LYS A 91 19.89 -15.66 -7.63
C LYS A 91 19.96 -16.27 -9.04
N LEU A 92 20.31 -17.55 -9.15
CA LEU A 92 20.41 -18.28 -10.42
C LEU A 92 19.17 -19.12 -10.70
N CYS A 93 18.20 -19.16 -9.77
CA CYS A 93 16.96 -19.89 -9.98
C CYS A 93 15.96 -19.04 -10.77
N GLN A 94 15.24 -19.67 -11.69
CA GLN A 94 14.17 -18.99 -12.42
C GLN A 94 13.06 -18.59 -11.45
N LYS A 95 12.55 -17.36 -11.58
CA LYS A 95 11.50 -16.82 -10.72
C LYS A 95 10.13 -17.48 -10.96
N TRP A 96 9.91 -17.95 -12.18
CA TRP A 96 8.66 -18.58 -12.63
C TRP A 96 8.96 -19.99 -13.12
N VAL A 97 8.28 -20.97 -12.53
CA VAL A 97 8.30 -22.36 -13.00
C VAL A 97 7.34 -22.50 -14.17
N GLU A 98 7.64 -23.45 -15.05
CA GLU A 98 6.88 -23.79 -16.27
C GLU A 98 5.35 -23.68 -16.15
N PRO A 99 4.64 -23.48 -17.27
CA PRO A 99 3.20 -23.35 -17.24
C PRO A 99 2.52 -24.64 -16.75
N TYR A 100 1.72 -24.53 -15.70
CA TYR A 100 0.89 -25.60 -15.17
C TYR A 100 -0.58 -25.39 -15.54
N LYS A 101 -1.29 -26.50 -15.74
CA LYS A 101 -2.72 -26.47 -16.05
C LYS A 101 -3.55 -26.30 -14.78
N ILE A 102 -4.55 -25.42 -14.81
CA ILE A 102 -5.51 -25.28 -13.72
C ILE A 102 -6.53 -26.42 -13.76
N LEU A 103 -6.59 -27.22 -12.70
CA LEU A 103 -7.59 -28.30 -12.50
C LEU A 103 -8.90 -27.78 -11.91
N LYS A 104 -8.81 -26.86 -10.97
CA LYS A 104 -9.95 -26.21 -10.29
C LYS A 104 -9.63 -24.75 -10.04
N ALA A 105 -10.59 -23.87 -10.32
CA ALA A 105 -10.51 -22.44 -10.06
C ALA A 105 -11.60 -22.05 -9.05
N TYR A 106 -11.21 -21.32 -8.01
CA TYR A 106 -12.09 -20.73 -7.01
C TYR A 106 -12.08 -19.21 -7.20
N SER A 107 -12.93 -18.70 -8.09
CA SER A 107 -12.97 -17.29 -8.51
C SER A 107 -13.17 -16.33 -7.33
N GLU A 108 -14.00 -16.70 -6.35
CA GLU A 108 -14.31 -15.89 -5.17
C GLU A 108 -13.08 -15.55 -4.31
N THR A 109 -12.10 -16.46 -4.25
CA THR A 109 -10.91 -16.32 -3.38
C THR A 109 -9.60 -16.25 -4.17
N SER A 110 -9.66 -16.27 -5.50
CA SER A 110 -8.48 -16.34 -6.39
C SER A 110 -7.56 -17.53 -6.07
N ASN A 111 -8.12 -18.66 -5.63
CA ASN A 111 -7.37 -19.89 -5.35
C ASN A 111 -7.46 -20.87 -6.52
N TYR A 112 -6.36 -21.55 -6.83
CA TYR A 112 -6.27 -22.47 -7.96
C TYR A 112 -5.58 -23.78 -7.57
N VAL A 113 -6.10 -24.90 -8.05
CA VAL A 113 -5.44 -26.21 -7.96
C VAL A 113 -4.74 -26.48 -9.28
N LEU A 114 -3.42 -26.71 -9.23
CA LEU A 114 -2.58 -26.93 -10.41
C LEU A 114 -2.24 -28.40 -10.59
N GLU A 115 -2.16 -28.83 -11.84
CA GLU A 115 -1.62 -30.14 -12.23
C GLU A 115 -0.09 -30.05 -12.27
N LEU A 116 0.56 -30.45 -11.18
CA LEU A 116 2.02 -30.55 -11.15
C LEU A 116 2.46 -31.88 -11.75
N LEU A 117 3.31 -31.82 -12.78
CA LEU A 117 3.99 -33.01 -13.28
C LEU A 117 4.95 -33.50 -12.20
N ILE A 118 4.68 -34.68 -11.64
CA ILE A 118 5.64 -35.38 -10.80
C ILE A 118 6.80 -35.75 -11.72
N ALA A 119 7.96 -35.13 -11.50
CA ALA A 119 9.20 -35.59 -12.10
C ALA A 119 9.49 -36.98 -11.54
N LEU A 120 9.45 -37.99 -12.41
CA LEU A 120 10.00 -39.34 -12.17
C LEU A 120 11.51 -39.27 -11.97
#